data_AF-A0A4Y7K8A2-F1
#
_entry.id   AF-A0A4Y7K8A2-F1
#
_cell.length_a   1.000
_cell.length_b   1.000
_cell.length_c   1.000
_cell.angle_alpha   90.00
_cell.angle_beta   90.00
_cell.angle_gamma   90.00
#
_symmetry.space_group_name_H-M   'P 1'
#
loop_
_entity.id
_entity.type
_entity.pdbx_description
1 polymer ?
#
loop_
_entity_poly.entity_id
_entity_poly.type
_entity_poly.pdbx_seq_one_letter_code
_entity_poly.pdbx_strand_id
1 'polypeptide(L)'
;MDIEQKQAEFIDYFVKQAENQKGSSLVNVIVEATSHPSLFAFSEILSVPSIIQLQGTEFSVYIDVLRLFAHGTWSDYKSNAGSLPPLVPSQVRKLKQLSLLTLAEVDKVLPYDLLMVELDVSNVRELEDFLINECMYSGIVRGKLDQLRRCFEVQFAAGRDLRPGQLGSMIQTLSAWLSTSDNLLVSIQDKIKWADTRSELDKKHQKEIEDRVEEVKKTLNLKADPEFRGHEEICYAEPGGVMDYEEDRSRPKRRRPPVS
;
A
#
# COMPACT_ATOMS: atom_id res chain seq x y z
N MET A 1 2.06 13.04 7.38
CA MET A 1 3.11 13.93 7.90
C MET A 1 2.61 15.33 8.27
N ASP A 2 2.02 16.15 7.40
CA ASP A 2 1.52 17.49 7.85
C ASP A 2 0.30 17.44 8.79
N ILE A 3 -0.57 16.44 8.62
CA ILE A 3 -1.79 16.29 9.43
C ILE A 3 -1.47 15.72 10.81
N GLU A 4 -0.54 14.78 10.88
CA GLU A 4 -0.08 14.16 12.14
C GLU A 4 0.64 15.19 13.02
N GLN A 5 1.46 16.08 12.42
CA GLN A 5 2.13 17.16 13.16
C GLN A 5 1.11 18.16 13.73
N LYS A 6 0.13 18.59 12.92
CA LYS A 6 -0.94 19.48 13.40
C LYS A 6 -1.80 18.80 14.47
N GLN A 7 -2.07 17.51 14.34
CA GLN A 7 -2.79 16.74 15.37
C GLN A 7 -2.06 16.74 16.71
N ALA A 8 -0.74 16.55 16.71
CA ALA A 8 0.05 16.50 17.93
C ALA A 8 -0.08 17.79 18.77
N GLU A 9 -0.11 18.96 18.12
CA GLU A 9 -0.30 20.25 18.81
C GLU A 9 -1.68 20.34 19.48
N PHE A 10 -2.73 19.88 18.80
CA PHE A 10 -4.09 19.87 19.38
C PHE A 10 -4.21 18.84 20.50
N ILE A 11 -3.59 17.67 20.37
CA ILE A 11 -3.58 16.66 21.43
C ILE A 11 -2.93 17.24 22.68
N ASP A 12 -1.74 17.84 22.57
CA ASP A 12 -1.05 18.45 23.71
C ASP A 12 -1.89 19.57 24.35
N TYR A 13 -2.56 20.40 23.54
CA TYR A 13 -3.49 21.41 24.03
C TYR A 13 -4.63 20.81 24.86
N PHE A 14 -5.32 19.80 24.33
CA PHE A 14 -6.45 19.17 25.03
C PHE A 14 -6.02 18.36 26.25
N VAL A 15 -4.85 17.73 26.21
CA VAL A 15 -4.26 17.03 27.38
C VAL A 15 -3.98 18.04 28.50
N LYS A 16 -3.33 19.17 28.20
CA LYS A 16 -3.08 20.23 29.19
C LYS A 16 -4.38 20.82 29.75
N GLN A 17 -5.41 20.97 28.92
CA GLN A 17 -6.72 21.39 29.42
C GLN A 17 -7.37 20.35 30.34
N ALA A 18 -7.30 19.07 29.98
CA ALA A 18 -7.83 17.98 30.78
C ALA A 18 -7.09 17.80 32.12
N GLU A 19 -5.81 18.15 32.18
CA GLU A 19 -5.04 18.15 33.44
C GLU A 19 -5.43 19.32 34.35
N ASN A 20 -5.69 20.50 33.78
CA ASN A 20 -5.97 21.72 34.54
C ASN A 20 -7.43 21.85 34.99
N GLN A 21 -8.36 21.15 34.34
CA GLN A 21 -9.80 21.23 34.61
C GLN A 21 -10.30 20.04 35.44
N LYS A 22 -11.40 20.23 36.18
CA LYS A 22 -12.03 19.19 37.01
C LYS A 22 -13.55 19.19 36.88
N GLY A 23 -14.16 18.02 37.05
CA GLY A 23 -15.61 17.85 37.11
C GLY A 23 -16.29 18.18 35.78
N SER A 24 -17.35 18.98 35.83
CA SER A 24 -18.19 19.34 34.66
C SER A 24 -17.41 20.03 33.53
N SER A 25 -16.32 20.74 33.83
CA SER A 25 -15.51 21.38 32.80
C SER A 25 -14.79 20.37 31.89
N LEU A 26 -14.45 19.18 32.41
CA LEU A 26 -13.86 18.10 31.60
C LEU A 26 -14.84 17.58 30.53
N VAL A 27 -16.14 17.63 30.81
CA VAL A 27 -17.17 17.27 29.82
C VAL A 27 -17.10 18.22 28.63
N ASN A 28 -16.93 19.52 28.87
CA ASN A 28 -16.80 20.50 27.81
C ASN A 28 -15.54 20.24 26.98
N VAL A 29 -14.42 19.92 27.62
CA VAL A 29 -13.17 19.53 26.92
C VAL A 29 -13.39 18.30 26.04
N ILE A 30 -14.09 17.28 26.53
CA ILE A 30 -14.40 16.08 25.73
C ILE A 30 -15.29 16.43 24.53
N VAL A 31 -16.33 17.24 24.73
CA VAL A 31 -17.24 17.67 23.65
C VAL A 31 -16.50 18.51 22.61
N GLU A 32 -15.61 19.39 23.04
CA GLU A 32 -14.78 20.22 22.16
C GLU A 32 -13.76 19.38 21.39
N ALA A 33 -13.03 18.48 22.05
CA ALA A 33 -12.08 17.58 21.43
C ALA A 33 -12.76 16.67 20.38
N THR A 34 -13.88 16.03 20.75
CA THR A 34 -14.65 15.18 19.83
C THR A 34 -15.26 15.97 18.67
N SER A 35 -15.52 17.27 18.82
CA SER A 35 -16.01 18.13 17.73
C SER A 35 -14.91 18.73 16.84
N HIS A 36 -13.65 18.74 17.29
CA HIS A 36 -12.58 19.46 16.62
C HIS A 36 -12.20 18.85 15.25
N PRO A 37 -12.31 19.56 14.11
CA PRO A 37 -12.24 18.96 12.78
C PRO A 37 -10.90 18.29 12.43
N SER A 38 -9.82 18.69 13.07
CA SER A 38 -8.47 18.17 12.79
C SER A 38 -8.02 17.08 13.77
N LEU A 39 -8.80 16.76 14.81
CA LEU A 39 -8.40 15.81 15.86
C LEU A 39 -9.07 14.44 15.64
N PHE A 40 -8.24 13.40 15.43
CA PHE A 40 -8.68 12.03 15.13
C PHE A 40 -8.07 10.97 16.06
N ALA A 41 -7.11 11.36 16.91
CA ALA A 41 -6.53 10.52 17.95
C ALA A 41 -6.98 11.03 19.32
N PHE A 42 -7.42 10.09 20.15
CA PHE A 42 -8.04 10.33 21.45
C PHE A 42 -7.43 9.46 22.54
N SER A 43 -6.52 8.53 22.22
CA SER A 43 -5.88 7.63 23.19
C SER A 43 -5.17 8.38 24.30
N GLU A 44 -4.42 9.43 23.94
CA GLU A 44 -3.66 10.26 24.86
C GLU A 44 -4.59 11.01 25.82
N ILE A 45 -5.68 11.58 25.28
CA ILE A 45 -6.71 12.27 26.07
C ILE A 45 -7.41 11.28 27.01
N LEU A 46 -7.73 10.08 26.53
CA LEU A 46 -8.34 9.02 27.34
C LEU A 46 -7.41 8.53 28.46
N SER A 47 -6.09 8.58 28.25
CA SER A 47 -5.07 8.16 29.22
C SER A 47 -4.86 9.16 30.38
N VAL A 48 -5.41 10.38 30.28
CA VAL A 48 -5.25 11.41 31.31
C VAL A 48 -5.91 10.96 32.62
N PRO A 49 -5.19 10.96 33.77
CA PRO A 49 -5.73 10.50 35.05
C PRO A 49 -7.01 11.24 35.48
N SER A 50 -7.12 12.53 35.20
CA SER A 50 -8.31 13.34 35.49
C SER A 50 -9.57 12.82 34.78
N ILE A 51 -9.42 12.26 33.57
CA ILE A 51 -10.53 11.69 32.79
C ILE A 51 -10.87 10.29 33.30
N ILE A 52 -9.87 9.50 33.68
CA ILE A 52 -10.10 8.18 34.29
C ILE A 52 -10.83 8.31 35.63
N GLN A 53 -10.55 9.36 36.40
CA GLN A 53 -11.24 9.65 37.67
C GLN A 53 -12.73 9.98 37.51
N LEU A 54 -13.17 10.38 36.31
CA LEU A 54 -14.60 10.57 36.03
C LEU A 54 -15.35 9.23 35.94
N GLN A 55 -14.65 8.11 35.85
CA GLN A 55 -15.24 6.78 35.78
C GLN A 55 -15.89 6.43 37.12
N GLY A 56 -17.23 6.31 37.13
CA GLY A 56 -18.03 6.12 38.36
C GLY A 56 -18.84 7.35 38.78
N THR A 57 -18.69 8.49 38.08
CA THR A 57 -19.54 9.67 38.25
C THR A 57 -20.70 9.68 37.25
N GLU A 58 -21.59 10.66 37.40
CA GLU A 58 -22.67 10.97 36.43
C GLU A 58 -22.13 11.28 35.00
N PHE A 59 -20.84 11.60 34.86
CA PHE A 59 -20.19 11.89 33.58
C PHE A 59 -19.52 10.67 32.92
N SER A 60 -19.69 9.48 33.50
CA SER A 60 -19.15 8.22 32.94
C SER A 60 -19.56 8.00 31.47
N VAL A 61 -20.76 8.43 31.11
CA VAL A 61 -21.30 8.36 29.74
C VAL A 61 -20.41 9.09 28.71
N TYR A 62 -19.74 10.19 29.10
CA TYR A 62 -18.84 10.92 28.20
C TYR A 62 -17.49 10.22 27.99
N ILE A 63 -17.05 9.40 28.94
CA ILE A 63 -15.87 8.54 28.76
C ILE A 63 -16.20 7.45 27.73
N ASP A 64 -17.41 6.90 27.78
CA ASP A 64 -17.85 5.89 26.82
C ASP A 64 -17.99 6.48 25.41
N VAL A 65 -18.40 7.75 25.29
CA VAL A 65 -18.30 8.48 24.02
C VAL A 65 -16.83 8.60 23.58
N LEU A 66 -15.91 9.00 24.45
CA LEU A 66 -14.50 9.12 24.06
C LEU A 66 -13.91 7.77 23.63
N ARG A 67 -14.25 6.68 24.31
CA ARG A 67 -13.89 5.31 23.94
C ARG A 67 -14.48 4.89 22.59
N LEU A 68 -15.71 5.29 22.30
CA LEU A 68 -16.36 5.05 21.02
C LEU A 68 -15.62 5.78 19.88
N PHE A 69 -15.15 7.01 20.11
CA PHE A 69 -14.34 7.74 19.13
C PHE A 69 -12.95 7.11 18.96
N ALA A 70 -12.31 6.67 20.04
CA ALA A 70 -11.01 6.02 19.96
C ALA A 70 -11.07 4.66 19.24
N HIS A 71 -12.05 3.81 19.55
CA HIS A 71 -12.03 2.41 19.13
C HIS A 71 -13.27 1.92 18.39
N GLY A 72 -14.41 2.58 18.55
CA GLY A 72 -15.70 2.15 18.01
C GLY A 72 -16.03 2.71 16.62
N THR A 73 -17.24 2.43 16.16
CA THR A 73 -17.74 2.79 14.83
C THR A 73 -19.13 3.44 14.92
N TRP A 74 -19.63 3.93 13.79
CA TRP A 74 -20.98 4.49 13.69
C TRP A 74 -22.07 3.45 13.97
N SER A 75 -21.87 2.21 13.54
CA SER A 75 -22.75 1.08 13.85
C SER A 75 -22.76 0.74 15.35
N ASP A 76 -21.62 0.86 16.03
CA ASP A 76 -21.54 0.71 17.50
C ASP A 76 -22.33 1.83 18.22
N TYR A 77 -22.29 3.06 17.72
CA TYR A 77 -23.10 4.17 18.26
C TYR A 77 -24.59 3.87 18.17
N LYS A 78 -25.06 3.44 16.99
CA LYS A 78 -26.47 3.11 16.75
C LYS A 78 -26.95 1.99 17.66
N SER A 79 -26.12 0.98 17.88
CA SER A 79 -26.42 -0.15 18.76
C SER A 79 -26.56 0.28 20.22
N ASN A 80 -25.80 1.30 20.63
CA ASN A 80 -25.75 1.84 21.99
C ASN A 80 -26.47 3.19 22.14
N ALA A 81 -27.36 3.55 21.20
CA ALA A 81 -28.01 4.86 21.16
C ALA A 81 -28.88 5.16 22.40
N GLY A 82 -29.28 4.13 23.16
CA GLY A 82 -30.04 4.29 24.41
C GLY A 82 -29.19 4.60 25.64
N SER A 83 -27.88 4.33 25.62
CA SER A 83 -26.97 4.53 26.76
C SER A 83 -26.01 5.71 26.60
N LEU A 84 -25.86 6.20 25.36
CA LEU A 84 -24.96 7.30 25.02
C LEU A 84 -25.73 8.62 24.87
N PRO A 85 -25.07 9.78 25.09
CA PRO A 85 -25.72 11.06 24.93
C PRO A 85 -25.92 11.37 23.43
N PRO A 86 -26.86 12.27 23.10
CA PRO A 86 -27.06 12.69 21.71
C PRO A 86 -25.81 13.41 21.21
N LEU A 87 -25.29 12.96 20.06
CA LEU A 87 -24.10 13.55 19.45
C LEU A 87 -24.45 14.81 18.64
N VAL A 88 -23.56 15.80 18.69
CA VAL A 88 -23.62 17.01 17.88
C VAL A 88 -23.36 16.66 16.40
N PRO A 89 -23.92 17.37 15.41
CA PRO A 89 -23.68 17.06 13.99
C PRO A 89 -22.20 17.04 13.56
N SER A 90 -21.32 17.79 14.23
CA SER A 90 -19.86 17.72 14.05
C SER A 90 -19.28 16.37 14.49
N GLN A 91 -19.69 15.89 15.66
CA GLN A 91 -19.29 14.61 16.23
C GLN A 91 -19.79 13.45 15.36
N VAL A 92 -21.04 13.52 14.87
CA VAL A 92 -21.60 12.50 13.96
C VAL A 92 -20.76 12.38 12.69
N ARG A 93 -20.43 13.51 12.04
CA ARG A 93 -19.57 13.51 10.85
C ARG A 93 -18.20 12.90 11.15
N LYS A 94 -17.61 13.24 12.29
CA LYS A 94 -16.32 12.68 12.69
C LYS A 94 -16.38 11.17 12.96
N LEU A 95 -17.42 10.69 13.64
CA LEU A 95 -17.55 9.26 13.89
C LEU A 95 -17.73 8.47 12.59
N LYS A 96 -18.43 9.03 11.61
CA LYS A 96 -18.49 8.49 10.23
C LYS A 96 -17.11 8.47 9.57
N GLN A 97 -16.29 9.53 9.70
CA GLN A 97 -14.92 9.57 9.17
C GLN A 97 -14.03 8.47 9.81
N LEU A 98 -14.11 8.29 11.13
CA LEU A 98 -13.36 7.28 11.87
C LEU A 98 -13.81 5.85 11.52
N SER A 99 -15.09 5.67 11.21
CA SER A 99 -15.63 4.39 10.74
C SER A 99 -15.06 4.04 9.36
N LEU A 100 -14.99 5.02 8.45
CA LEU A 100 -14.34 4.85 7.15
C LEU A 100 -12.86 4.48 7.30
N LEU A 101 -12.12 5.13 8.21
CA LEU A 101 -10.72 4.78 8.49
C LEU A 101 -10.56 3.33 8.94
N THR A 102 -11.46 2.87 9.80
CA THR A 102 -11.46 1.49 10.30
C THR A 102 -11.72 0.48 9.16
N LEU A 103 -12.62 0.81 8.23
CA LEU A 103 -12.85 -0.01 7.04
C LEU A 103 -11.63 -0.02 6.09
N ALA A 104 -11.00 1.13 5.91
CA ALA A 104 -9.81 1.30 5.07
C ALA A 104 -8.54 0.62 5.62
N GLU A 105 -8.53 0.33 6.93
CA GLU A 105 -7.50 -0.47 7.59
C GLU A 105 -7.57 -1.93 7.12
N VAL A 106 -8.78 -2.49 7.02
CA VAL A 106 -9.02 -3.89 6.64
C VAL A 106 -8.90 -4.07 5.13
N ASP A 107 -9.62 -3.27 4.35
CA ASP A 107 -9.73 -3.43 2.90
C ASP A 107 -9.31 -2.17 2.15
N LYS A 108 -8.52 -2.33 1.08
CA LYS A 108 -8.11 -1.23 0.19
C LYS A 108 -9.15 -0.88 -0.87
N VAL A 109 -10.11 -1.76 -1.12
CA VAL A 109 -11.19 -1.52 -2.08
C VAL A 109 -12.50 -1.63 -1.34
N LEU A 110 -13.16 -0.50 -1.12
CA LEU A 110 -14.38 -0.40 -0.32
C LEU A 110 -15.61 -0.28 -1.24
N PRO A 111 -16.51 -1.28 -1.29
CA PRO A 111 -17.74 -1.18 -2.06
C PRO A 111 -18.67 -0.09 -1.51
N TYR A 112 -19.35 0.62 -2.40
CA TYR A 112 -20.28 1.68 -2.00
C TYR A 112 -21.43 1.14 -1.15
N ASP A 113 -21.92 -0.06 -1.44
CA ASP A 113 -23.05 -0.63 -0.71
C ASP A 113 -22.69 -0.90 0.77
N LEU A 114 -21.44 -1.33 1.03
CA LEU A 114 -20.91 -1.47 2.40
C LEU A 114 -20.79 -0.10 3.08
N LEU A 115 -20.22 0.89 2.39
CA LEU A 115 -20.05 2.24 2.92
C LEU A 115 -21.39 2.92 3.23
N MET A 116 -22.40 2.73 2.37
CA MET A 116 -23.74 3.29 2.58
C MET A 116 -24.41 2.73 3.84
N VAL A 117 -24.23 1.42 4.12
CA VAL A 117 -24.76 0.78 5.34
C VAL A 117 -23.99 1.26 6.58
N GLU A 118 -22.66 1.19 6.56
CA GLU A 118 -21.84 1.54 7.73
C GLU A 118 -21.87 3.03 8.07
N LEU A 119 -21.99 3.90 7.07
CA LEU A 119 -22.06 5.34 7.27
C LEU A 119 -23.51 5.86 7.38
N ASP A 120 -24.50 4.99 7.19
CA ASP A 120 -25.92 5.36 7.16
C ASP A 120 -26.20 6.51 6.18
N VAL A 121 -25.84 6.28 4.92
CA VAL A 121 -25.99 7.25 3.84
C VAL A 121 -26.95 6.70 2.79
N SER A 122 -27.94 7.50 2.41
CA SER A 122 -29.06 7.03 1.60
C SER A 122 -28.75 7.03 0.10
N ASN A 123 -27.86 7.93 -0.34
CA ASN A 123 -27.61 8.16 -1.76
C ASN A 123 -26.11 8.14 -2.09
N VAL A 124 -25.78 7.66 -3.29
CA VAL A 124 -24.40 7.61 -3.79
C VAL A 124 -23.79 9.01 -3.86
N ARG A 125 -24.55 10.02 -4.26
CA ARG A 125 -24.06 11.40 -4.32
C ARG A 125 -23.65 11.93 -2.95
N GLU A 126 -24.46 11.66 -1.93
CA GLU A 126 -24.16 12.07 -0.56
C GLU A 126 -22.92 11.33 -0.03
N LEU A 127 -22.74 10.07 -0.39
CA LEU A 127 -21.55 9.30 -0.06
C LEU A 127 -20.31 9.91 -0.72
N GLU A 128 -20.36 10.22 -2.00
CA GLU A 128 -19.23 10.84 -2.72
C GLU A 128 -18.91 12.23 -2.17
N ASP A 129 -19.93 13.06 -1.91
CA ASP A 129 -19.77 14.38 -1.29
C ASP A 129 -19.12 14.25 0.10
N PHE A 130 -19.51 13.25 0.90
CA PHE A 130 -18.90 12.97 2.19
C PHE A 130 -17.43 12.53 2.05
N LEU A 131 -17.14 11.58 1.15
CA LEU A 131 -15.78 11.10 0.92
C LEU A 131 -14.85 12.24 0.46
N ILE A 132 -15.33 13.08 -0.45
CA ILE A 132 -14.55 14.19 -0.99
C ILE A 132 -14.38 15.27 0.08
N ASN A 133 -15.47 15.89 0.53
CA ASN A 133 -15.45 17.10 1.37
C ASN A 133 -14.96 16.81 2.79
N GLU A 134 -15.40 15.70 3.38
CA GLU A 134 -15.12 15.41 4.77
C GLU A 134 -13.87 14.54 4.93
N CYS A 135 -13.52 13.66 3.98
CA CYS A 135 -12.38 12.73 4.14
C CYS A 135 -11.14 13.07 3.30
N MET A 136 -11.30 13.45 2.02
CA MET A 136 -10.17 13.76 1.14
C MET A 136 -9.63 15.17 1.36
N TYR A 137 -10.50 16.17 1.49
CA TYR A 137 -10.09 17.56 1.73
C TYR A 137 -9.44 17.76 3.11
N SER A 138 -9.90 17.02 4.12
CA SER A 138 -9.24 16.96 5.43
C SER A 138 -7.90 16.20 5.37
N GLY A 139 -7.66 15.46 4.29
CA GLY A 139 -6.44 14.71 4.00
C GLY A 139 -6.28 13.44 4.84
N ILE A 140 -7.35 13.02 5.51
CA ILE A 140 -7.41 11.79 6.31
C ILE A 140 -7.28 10.57 5.39
N VAL A 141 -7.95 10.61 4.23
CA VAL A 141 -7.93 9.54 3.25
C VAL A 141 -7.50 10.07 1.89
N ARG A 142 -6.71 9.30 1.16
CA ARG A 142 -6.42 9.54 -0.25
C ARG A 142 -6.75 8.29 -1.04
N GLY A 143 -7.47 8.47 -2.14
CA GLY A 143 -7.94 7.36 -2.95
C GLY A 143 -8.60 7.83 -4.24
N LYS A 144 -9.14 6.87 -4.98
CA LYS A 144 -9.89 7.12 -6.21
C LYS A 144 -11.29 6.55 -6.09
N LEU A 145 -12.28 7.32 -6.55
CA LEU A 145 -13.67 6.90 -6.65
C LEU A 145 -13.87 6.26 -8.03
N ASP A 146 -14.25 4.98 -8.06
CA ASP A 146 -14.66 4.30 -9.29
C ASP A 146 -16.17 4.13 -9.30
N GLN A 147 -16.84 5.04 -10.02
CA GLN A 147 -18.29 5.05 -10.12
C GLN A 147 -18.86 3.89 -10.96
N LEU A 148 -18.06 3.34 -11.89
CA LEU A 148 -18.48 2.22 -12.73
C LEU A 148 -18.52 0.91 -11.92
N ARG A 149 -17.49 0.70 -11.10
CA ARG A 149 -17.40 -0.47 -10.19
C ARG A 149 -18.10 -0.25 -8.86
N ARG A 150 -18.61 0.96 -8.60
CA ARG A 150 -19.21 1.38 -7.32
C ARG A 150 -18.29 1.06 -6.13
N CYS A 151 -17.02 1.40 -6.26
CA CYS A 151 -16.03 1.15 -5.22
C CYS A 151 -15.09 2.33 -5.03
N PHE A 152 -14.62 2.49 -3.79
CA PHE A 152 -13.61 3.44 -3.41
C PHE A 152 -12.28 2.74 -3.19
N GLU A 153 -11.28 3.07 -4.01
CA GLU A 153 -9.93 2.52 -3.92
C GLU A 153 -9.06 3.41 -3.03
N VAL A 154 -8.76 2.93 -1.83
CA VAL A 154 -7.96 3.62 -0.83
C VAL A 154 -6.47 3.42 -1.12
N GLN A 155 -5.75 4.51 -1.35
CA GLN A 155 -4.29 4.51 -1.50
C GLN A 155 -3.59 4.79 -0.18
N PHE A 156 -4.17 5.68 0.62
CA PHE A 156 -3.67 6.06 1.93
C PHE A 156 -4.85 6.33 2.85
N ALA A 157 -4.74 5.87 4.09
CA ALA A 157 -5.63 6.20 5.17
C ALA A 157 -4.77 6.54 6.39
N ALA A 158 -5.11 7.63 7.07
CA ALA A 158 -4.46 8.00 8.31
C ALA A 158 -4.71 6.92 9.37
N GLY A 159 -3.71 6.69 10.23
CA GLY A 159 -3.87 5.80 11.37
C GLY A 159 -4.87 6.39 12.36
N ARG A 160 -5.73 5.53 12.90
CA ARG A 160 -6.54 5.84 14.09
C ARG A 160 -5.78 5.41 15.36
N ASP A 161 -6.37 5.71 16.51
CA ASP A 161 -6.00 5.17 17.81
C ASP A 161 -5.84 3.64 17.82
N LEU A 162 -4.75 3.19 18.43
CA LEU A 162 -4.45 1.78 18.60
C LEU A 162 -5.35 1.17 19.68
N ARG A 163 -6.00 0.06 19.35
CA ARG A 163 -6.69 -0.75 20.36
C ARG A 163 -5.66 -1.48 21.24
N PRO A 164 -5.94 -1.64 22.54
CA PRO A 164 -5.10 -2.45 23.41
C PRO A 164 -4.88 -3.85 22.83
N GLY A 165 -3.62 -4.22 22.57
CA GLY A 165 -3.23 -5.52 21.99
C GLY A 165 -2.96 -5.54 20.48
N GLN A 166 -3.33 -4.51 19.71
CA GLN A 166 -3.03 -4.44 18.26
C GLN A 166 -1.53 -4.35 17.96
N LEU A 167 -0.74 -3.77 18.87
CA LEU A 167 0.71 -3.62 18.71
C LEU A 167 1.41 -4.97 18.45
N GLY A 168 0.99 -6.04 19.12
CA GLY A 168 1.56 -7.37 18.92
C GLY A 168 1.32 -7.89 17.50
N SER A 169 0.10 -7.72 16.98
CA SER A 169 -0.24 -8.09 15.60
C SER A 169 0.55 -7.29 14.58
N MET A 170 0.77 -5.99 14.82
CA MET A 170 1.58 -5.15 13.94
C MET A 170 3.03 -5.63 13.89
N ILE A 171 3.64 -5.92 15.04
CA ILE A 171 5.00 -6.47 15.13
C ILE A 171 5.09 -7.78 14.35
N GLN A 172 4.15 -8.69 14.57
CA GLN A 172 4.12 -9.98 13.87
C GLN A 172 3.99 -9.80 12.35
N THR A 173 3.14 -8.89 11.88
CA THR A 173 2.94 -8.62 10.45
C THR A 173 4.20 -8.06 9.81
N LEU A 174 4.89 -7.13 10.48
CA LEU A 174 6.16 -6.58 10.03
C LEU A 174 7.27 -7.63 10.02
N SER A 175 7.35 -8.49 11.03
CA SER A 175 8.31 -9.61 11.06
C SER A 175 8.04 -10.62 9.95
N ALA A 176 6.76 -10.94 9.68
CA ALA A 176 6.38 -11.80 8.57
C ALA A 176 6.78 -11.19 7.22
N TRP A 177 6.56 -9.88 7.04
CA TRP A 177 6.95 -9.19 5.81
C TRP A 177 8.46 -9.13 5.61
N LEU A 178 9.23 -8.89 6.69
CA LEU A 178 10.69 -8.94 6.67
C LEU A 178 11.17 -10.33 6.24
N SER A 179 10.67 -11.39 6.88
CA SER A 179 11.04 -12.77 6.54
C SER A 179 10.69 -13.13 5.10
N THR A 180 9.56 -12.65 4.60
CA THR A 180 9.14 -12.87 3.19
C THR A 180 10.09 -12.16 2.24
N SER A 181 10.51 -10.94 2.58
CA SER A 181 11.46 -10.15 1.78
C SER A 181 12.84 -10.81 1.74
N ASP A 182 13.33 -11.31 2.87
CA ASP A 182 14.58 -12.06 2.95
C ASP A 182 14.52 -13.34 2.11
N ASN A 183 13.42 -14.09 2.19
CA ASN A 183 13.22 -15.30 1.38
C ASN A 183 13.18 -15.00 -0.12
N LEU A 184 12.57 -13.87 -0.53
CA LEU A 184 12.58 -13.44 -1.93
C LEU A 184 13.98 -13.06 -2.39
N LEU A 185 14.77 -12.38 -1.55
CA LEU A 185 16.16 -12.04 -1.87
C LEU A 185 17.02 -13.29 -2.05
N VAL A 186 16.91 -14.27 -1.15
CA VAL A 186 17.61 -15.56 -1.29
C VAL A 186 17.19 -16.26 -2.59
N SER A 187 15.89 -16.30 -2.88
CA SER A 187 15.37 -16.91 -4.11
C SER A 187 15.90 -16.22 -5.38
N ILE A 188 16.04 -14.89 -5.37
CA ILE A 188 16.62 -14.14 -6.48
C ILE A 188 18.12 -14.44 -6.61
N GLN A 189 18.86 -14.47 -5.50
CA GLN A 189 20.28 -14.82 -5.49
C GLN A 189 20.55 -16.22 -6.03
N ASP A 190 19.71 -17.20 -5.67
CA ASP A 190 19.83 -18.56 -6.19
C ASP A 190 19.52 -18.65 -7.68
N LYS A 191 18.53 -17.88 -8.16
CA LYS A 191 18.24 -17.78 -9.60
C LYS A 191 19.39 -17.15 -10.38
N ILE A 192 20.08 -16.16 -9.81
CA ILE A 192 21.28 -15.56 -10.41
C ILE A 192 22.39 -16.61 -10.51
N LYS A 193 22.73 -17.30 -9.41
CA LYS A 193 23.75 -18.37 -9.41
C LYS A 193 23.44 -19.48 -10.40
N TRP A 194 22.18 -19.90 -10.48
CA TRP A 194 21.72 -20.89 -11.45
C TRP A 194 21.91 -20.40 -12.89
N ALA A 195 21.53 -19.14 -13.18
CA ALA A 195 21.71 -18.55 -14.50
C ALA A 195 23.20 -18.40 -14.88
N ASP A 196 24.06 -18.02 -13.95
CA ASP A 196 25.51 -17.93 -14.16
C ASP A 196 26.11 -19.31 -14.45
N THR A 197 25.78 -20.32 -13.63
CA THR A 197 26.23 -21.71 -13.82
C THR A 197 25.76 -22.24 -15.18
N ARG A 198 24.51 -21.95 -15.56
CA ARG A 198 23.95 -22.38 -16.84
C ARG A 198 24.63 -21.67 -18.01
N SER A 199 24.87 -20.38 -17.90
CA SER A 199 25.62 -19.58 -18.89
C SER A 199 27.05 -20.11 -19.08
N GLU A 200 27.73 -20.48 -18.00
CA GLU A 200 29.06 -21.09 -18.08
C GLU A 200 29.05 -22.48 -18.75
N LEU A 201 28.07 -23.32 -18.43
CA LEU A 201 27.91 -24.63 -19.08
C LEU A 201 27.59 -24.49 -20.56
N ASP A 202 26.68 -23.59 -20.92
CA ASP A 202 26.31 -23.33 -22.31
C ASP A 202 27.50 -22.75 -23.09
N LYS A 203 28.32 -21.87 -22.48
CA LYS A 203 29.58 -21.38 -23.09
C LYS A 203 30.61 -22.48 -23.31
N LYS A 204 30.75 -23.43 -22.38
CA LYS A 204 31.66 -24.58 -22.55
C LYS A 204 31.17 -25.49 -23.66
N HIS A 205 29.88 -25.80 -23.69
CA HIS A 205 29.28 -26.61 -24.73
C HIS A 205 29.43 -25.98 -26.12
N GLN A 206 29.22 -24.66 -26.22
CA GLN A 206 29.43 -23.92 -27.46
C GLN A 206 30.88 -24.03 -27.97
N LYS A 207 31.86 -23.87 -27.07
CA LYS A 207 33.29 -24.06 -27.42
C LYS A 207 33.60 -25.48 -27.88
N GLU A 208 33.07 -26.50 -27.20
CA GLU A 208 33.25 -27.89 -27.61
C GLU A 208 32.67 -28.16 -29.00
N ILE A 209 31.51 -27.56 -29.32
CA ILE A 209 30.92 -27.66 -30.66
C ILE A 209 31.82 -26.98 -31.70
N GLU A 210 32.30 -25.77 -31.41
CA GLU A 210 33.21 -25.02 -32.30
C GLU A 210 34.50 -25.80 -32.59
N ASP A 211 35.14 -26.37 -31.56
CA ASP A 211 36.35 -27.19 -31.69
C ASP A 211 36.10 -28.44 -32.57
N ARG A 212 34.96 -29.12 -32.39
CA ARG A 212 34.58 -30.28 -33.22
C ARG A 212 34.30 -29.88 -34.67
N VAL A 213 33.67 -28.72 -34.88
CA VAL A 213 33.45 -28.18 -36.23
C VAL A 213 34.78 -27.87 -36.91
N GLU A 214 35.75 -27.30 -36.20
CA GLU A 214 37.09 -27.08 -36.74
C GLU A 214 37.82 -28.39 -37.07
N GLU A 215 37.74 -29.39 -36.21
CA GLU A 215 38.36 -30.70 -36.45
C GLU A 215 37.77 -31.40 -37.67
N VAL A 216 36.43 -31.35 -37.83
CA VAL A 216 35.75 -31.87 -39.03
C VAL A 216 36.17 -31.08 -40.28
N LYS A 217 36.27 -29.76 -40.22
CA LYS A 217 36.79 -28.94 -41.34
C LYS A 217 38.22 -29.33 -41.72
N LYS A 218 39.11 -29.51 -40.73
CA LYS A 218 40.51 -29.91 -40.95
C LYS A 218 40.60 -31.30 -41.58
N THR A 219 39.84 -32.27 -41.10
CA THR A 219 39.83 -33.64 -41.68
C THR A 219 39.21 -33.70 -43.08
N LEU A 220 38.22 -32.87 -43.39
CA LEU A 220 37.69 -32.72 -44.75
C LEU A 220 38.72 -32.09 -45.70
N ASN A 221 39.41 -31.03 -45.28
CA ASN A 221 40.48 -30.42 -46.08
C ASN A 221 41.64 -31.39 -46.33
N LEU A 222 42.06 -32.19 -45.34
CA LEU A 222 43.11 -33.21 -45.51
C LEU A 222 42.68 -34.36 -46.44
N LYS A 223 41.39 -34.71 -46.46
CA LYS A 223 40.85 -35.71 -47.40
C LYS A 223 40.69 -35.17 -48.82
N ALA A 224 40.60 -33.85 -49.00
CA ALA A 224 40.53 -33.21 -50.31
C ALA A 224 41.91 -33.06 -50.99
N ASP A 225 43.02 -33.38 -50.29
CA ASP A 225 44.39 -33.09 -50.75
C ASP A 225 45.24 -34.33 -51.18
N PRO A 226 44.66 -35.35 -51.84
CA PRO A 226 45.45 -36.17 -52.77
C PRO A 226 44.92 -36.24 -54.22
N GLU A 227 43.88 -35.50 -54.61
CA GLU A 227 43.33 -35.59 -55.99
C GLU A 227 43.46 -34.33 -56.86
N PHE A 228 44.14 -33.26 -56.42
CA PHE A 228 44.31 -32.06 -57.26
C PHE A 228 45.75 -31.52 -57.27
N ARG A 229 46.68 -32.31 -57.81
CA ARG A 229 47.93 -31.76 -58.40
C ARG A 229 47.84 -31.80 -59.92
N GLY A 230 47.43 -30.70 -60.52
CA GLY A 230 47.56 -30.51 -61.96
C GLY A 230 46.71 -29.39 -62.53
N HIS A 231 47.02 -28.13 -62.21
CA HIS A 231 47.25 -27.04 -63.18
C HIS A 231 47.18 -25.66 -62.51
N GLU A 232 48.35 -25.02 -62.42
CA GLU A 232 48.56 -23.56 -62.52
C GLU A 232 47.85 -23.01 -63.78
N GLU A 233 47.28 -21.81 -63.89
CA GLU A 233 47.09 -20.65 -63.02
C GLU A 233 46.25 -19.61 -63.83
N ILE A 234 45.61 -18.65 -63.14
CA ILE A 234 45.25 -17.27 -63.58
C ILE A 234 43.75 -16.93 -63.82
N CYS A 235 43.34 -15.91 -63.03
CA CYS A 235 42.20 -14.97 -63.14
C CYS A 235 40.83 -15.43 -62.63
N TYR A 236 40.42 -14.99 -61.43
CA TYR A 236 39.63 -13.76 -61.22
C TYR A 236 39.62 -13.40 -59.73
N ALA A 237 39.93 -12.14 -59.43
CA ALA A 237 39.87 -11.57 -58.09
C ALA A 237 38.45 -11.10 -57.76
N GLU A 238 37.90 -11.53 -56.63
CA GLU A 238 36.92 -10.76 -55.84
C GLU A 238 37.10 -11.11 -54.34
N PRO A 239 37.17 -10.11 -53.43
CA PRO A 239 37.27 -10.35 -52.00
C PRO A 239 35.88 -10.65 -51.43
N GLY A 240 35.55 -11.93 -51.27
CA GLY A 240 34.31 -12.39 -50.64
C GLY A 240 34.30 -12.05 -49.14
N GLY A 241 33.40 -11.13 -48.78
CA GLY A 241 33.30 -10.51 -47.46
C GLY A 241 33.03 -11.48 -46.30
N VAL A 242 33.65 -11.17 -45.17
CA VAL A 242 33.33 -11.70 -43.85
C VAL A 242 31.92 -11.20 -43.50
N MET A 243 30.93 -12.10 -43.49
CA MET A 243 29.61 -11.80 -42.93
C MET A 243 29.71 -11.79 -41.41
N ASP A 244 29.94 -10.62 -40.85
CA ASP A 244 29.76 -10.32 -39.44
C ASP A 244 28.27 -10.34 -39.14
N TYR A 245 27.79 -11.35 -38.42
CA TYR A 245 26.44 -11.35 -37.88
C TYR A 245 26.42 -10.50 -36.60
N GLU A 246 26.37 -9.18 -36.75
CA GLU A 246 25.88 -8.33 -35.66
C GLU A 246 24.37 -8.57 -35.51
N GLU A 247 24.01 -9.29 -34.44
CA GLU A 247 22.62 -9.52 -34.04
C GLU A 247 22.04 -8.21 -33.49
N ASP A 248 21.47 -7.41 -34.40
CA ASP A 248 20.75 -6.17 -34.13
C ASP A 248 19.52 -6.44 -33.24
N ARG A 249 19.70 -6.35 -31.92
CA ARG A 249 18.63 -6.39 -30.92
C ARG A 249 17.86 -5.07 -30.89
N SER A 250 17.22 -4.73 -31.99
CA SER A 250 16.25 -3.65 -32.07
C SER A 250 14.84 -4.16 -31.71
N ARG A 251 14.44 -3.99 -30.45
CA ARG A 251 13.07 -4.23 -29.92
C ARG A 251 12.00 -3.56 -30.81
N PRO A 252 10.94 -4.25 -31.25
CA PRO A 252 9.84 -3.57 -31.93
C PRO A 252 8.96 -2.81 -30.91
N LYS A 253 8.91 -1.48 -31.03
CA LYS A 253 7.90 -0.65 -30.37
C LYS A 253 6.53 -0.95 -31.00
N ARG A 254 5.62 -1.56 -30.23
CA ARG A 254 4.20 -1.69 -30.56
C ARG A 254 3.60 -0.31 -30.92
N ARG A 255 3.30 -0.11 -32.21
CA ARG A 255 2.37 0.95 -32.65
C ARG A 255 0.93 0.43 -32.49
N ARG A 256 0.08 1.18 -31.79
CA ARG A 256 -1.37 0.97 -31.77
C ARG A 256 -1.97 1.46 -33.10
N PRO A 257 -3.02 0.82 -33.65
CA PRO A 257 -3.74 1.36 -34.79
C PRO A 257 -4.67 2.51 -34.38
N PRO A 258 -4.96 3.47 -35.27
CA PRO A 258 -5.95 4.51 -35.02
C PRO A 258 -7.37 3.94 -35.11
N VAL A 259 -8.22 4.34 -34.17
CA VAL A 259 -9.67 4.13 -34.22
C VAL A 259 -10.24 5.18 -35.18
N SER A 260 -11.03 4.73 -36.16
CA SER A 260 -12.03 5.54 -36.87
C SER A 260 -13.40 5.14 -36.37
#